data_AF-L0RCM1-F1
#
_entry.id   AF-L0RCM1-F1
#
_cell.length_a   1.000
_cell.length_b   1.000
_cell.length_c   1.000
_cell.angle_alpha   90.00
_cell.angle_beta   90.00
_cell.angle_gamma   90.00
#
_symmetry.space_group_name_H-M   'P 1'
#
loop_
_entity.id
_entity.type
_entity.pdbx_description
1 polymer ?
#
loop_
_entity_poly.entity_id
_entity_poly.type
_entity_poly.pdbx_seq_one_letter_code
_entity_poly.pdbx_strand_id
1 'polypeptide(L)' 'MAQFSPTENVTLEDQIKSLANEELLDFWEETQFLAKMLDQENREDIPYSPEYERLILQELQLRSSMKTLDP' A
#
# COMPACT_ATOMS: atom_id res chain seq x y z
N MET A 1 -18.39 9.85 4.74
CA MET A 1 -17.13 9.90 5.52
C MET A 1 -16.87 8.49 6.01
N ALA A 2 -15.91 7.79 5.43
CA ALA A 2 -15.68 6.38 5.76
C ALA A 2 -15.19 6.28 7.21
N GLN A 3 -15.94 5.54 8.03
CA GLN A 3 -15.69 5.36 9.45
C GLN A 3 -14.81 4.11 9.60
N PHE A 4 -13.51 4.29 9.79
CA PHE A 4 -12.60 3.21 10.18
C PHE A 4 -12.94 2.79 11.61
N SER A 5 -13.75 1.74 11.78
CA SER A 5 -14.03 1.12 13.08
C SER A 5 -12.90 0.13 13.41
N PRO A 6 -12.22 0.23 14.57
CA PRO A 6 -11.09 -0.64 14.93
C PRO A 6 -11.54 -2.02 15.43
N THR A 7 -12.71 -2.52 15.00
CA THR A 7 -13.40 -3.65 15.63
C THR A 7 -13.29 -4.99 14.90
N GLU A 8 -12.37 -5.14 13.95
CA GLU A 8 -12.01 -6.45 13.43
C GLU A 8 -10.48 -6.51 13.36
N ASN A 9 -9.89 -7.64 13.77
CA ASN A 9 -8.45 -7.92 13.68
C ASN A 9 -8.03 -8.10 12.20
N VAL A 10 -8.34 -7.12 11.36
CA VAL A 10 -8.03 -7.14 9.94
C VAL A 10 -6.55 -6.86 9.82
N THR A 11 -5.80 -7.89 9.45
CA THR A 11 -4.37 -7.76 9.21
C THR A 11 -4.13 -6.73 8.13
N LEU A 12 -2.95 -6.12 8.14
CA LEU A 12 -2.56 -5.20 7.07
C LEU A 12 -2.68 -5.86 5.68
N GLU A 13 -2.38 -7.15 5.61
CA GLU A 13 -2.55 -7.96 4.40
C GLU A 13 -4.00 -8.02 3.92
N ASP A 14 -4.95 -8.24 4.84
CA ASP A 14 -6.38 -8.25 4.51
C ASP A 14 -6.88 -6.87 4.05
N GLN A 15 -6.37 -5.79 4.66
CA GLN A 15 -6.69 -4.43 4.22
C GLN A 15 -6.20 -4.20 2.78
N ILE A 16 -4.95 -4.55 2.48
CA ILE A 16 -4.37 -4.41 1.14
C ILE A 16 -5.11 -5.26 0.10
N LYS A 17 -5.49 -6.49 0.46
CA LYS A 17 -6.28 -7.37 -0.42
C LYS A 17 -7.69 -6.85 -0.66
N SER A 18 -8.27 -6.15 0.31
CA SER A 18 -9.62 -5.57 0.18
C SER A 18 -9.68 -4.39 -0.80
N LEU A 19 -8.55 -3.72 -1.07
CA LEU A 19 -8.48 -2.58 -1.99
C LEU A 19 -8.64 -3.03 -3.45
N ALA A 20 -9.34 -2.23 -4.25
CA ALA A 20 -9.37 -2.40 -5.70
C ALA A 20 -7.99 -2.14 -6.31
N ASN A 21 -7.77 -2.59 -7.56
CA ASN A 21 -6.48 -2.44 -8.22
C ASN A 21 -6.10 -0.96 -8.46
N GLU A 22 -7.08 -0.12 -8.77
CA GLU A 22 -6.87 1.33 -8.96
C GLU A 22 -6.54 1.99 -7.63
N GLU A 23 -7.33 1.71 -6.58
CA GLU A 23 -7.08 2.23 -5.23
C GLU A 23 -5.68 1.83 -4.71
N LEU A 24 -5.26 0.57 -4.92
CA LEU A 24 -3.95 0.10 -4.49
C LEU A 24 -2.80 0.80 -5.22
N LEU A 25 -2.99 1.14 -6.51
CA LEU A 25 -2.00 1.87 -7.29
C LEU A 25 -1.91 3.34 -6.84
N ASP A 26 -3.04 3.98 -6.57
CA ASP A 26 -3.08 5.35 -6.04
C ASP A 26 -2.35 5.41 -4.69
N PHE A 27 -2.65 4.47 -3.78
CA PHE A 27 -1.97 4.37 -2.48
C PHE A 27 -0.45 4.17 -2.61
N TRP A 28 -0.03 3.35 -3.58
CA TRP A 28 1.38 3.14 -3.85
C TRP A 28 2.06 4.45 -4.29
N GLU A 29 1.46 5.19 -5.23
CA GLU A 29 1.99 6.46 -5.73
C GLU A 29 2.10 7.50 -4.61
N GLU A 30 1.06 7.64 -3.78
CA GLU A 30 1.06 8.55 -2.64
C GLU A 30 2.17 8.21 -1.65
N THR A 31 2.38 6.92 -1.35
CA THR A 31 3.45 6.46 -0.45
C THR A 31 4.83 6.81 -1.00
N GLN A 32 5.05 6.60 -2.30
CA GLN A 32 6.32 6.95 -2.96
C GLN A 32 6.55 8.47 -2.99
N PHE A 33 5.49 9.25 -3.22
CA PHE A 33 5.56 10.70 -3.18
C PHE A 33 5.94 11.22 -1.77
N LEU A 34 5.30 10.67 -0.73
CA LEU A 34 5.62 10.98 0.66
C LEU A 34 7.06 10.59 1.00
N ALA A 35 7.51 9.39 0.63
CA ALA A 35 8.88 8.94 0.86
C ALA A 35 9.90 9.90 0.25
N LYS A 36 9.66 10.36 -0.99
CA LYS A 36 10.52 11.35 -1.67
C LYS A 36 10.53 12.71 -0.97
N MET A 37 9.39 13.17 -0.46
CA MET A 37 9.33 14.41 0.32
C MET A 37 10.10 14.30 1.64
N LEU A 38 10.00 13.15 2.32
CA LEU A 38 10.72 12.89 3.57
C LEU A 38 12.24 12.85 3.36
N ASP A 39 12.68 12.21 2.28
CA ASP A 39 14.09 12.15 1.87
C ASP A 39 14.64 13.56 1.57
N GLN A 40 13.87 14.38 0.85
CA GLN A 40 14.24 15.78 0.56
C GLN A 40 14.34 16.66 1.80
N GLU A 41 13.53 16.40 2.82
CA GLU A 41 13.50 17.16 4.07
C GLU A 41 14.50 16.65 5.11
N ASN A 42 15.28 15.60 4.77
CA ASN A 42 16.19 14.89 5.68
C ASN A 42 15.51 14.54 7.03
N ARG A 43 14.21 14.23 6.98
CA ARG A 43 13.43 13.86 8.18
C ARG A 43 13.64 12.38 8.47
N GLU A 44 14.76 12.08 9.11
CA GLU A 44 15.08 10.73 9.62
C GLU A 44 14.16 10.29 10.79
N ASP A 45 13.37 11.21 11.35
CA ASP A 45 12.52 10.98 12.53
C ASP A 45 11.14 10.37 12.22
N ILE A 46 10.77 10.24 10.93
CA ILE A 46 9.48 9.67 10.56
C ILE A 46 9.64 8.16 10.42
N PRO A 47 8.92 7.35 11.22
CA PRO A 47 8.99 5.89 11.13
C PRO A 47 8.36 5.44 9.81
N TYR A 48 9.18 5.32 8.78
CA TYR A 48 8.82 4.66 7.55
C TYR A 48 8.67 3.17 7.83
N SER A 49 7.47 2.62 7.65
CA SER A 49 7.22 1.19 7.85
C SER A 49 7.50 0.43 6.55
N PRO A 50 8.61 -0.33 6.45
CA PRO A 50 8.93 -1.09 5.24
C PRO A 50 7.95 -2.26 5.02
N GLU A 51 7.16 -2.62 6.03
CA GLU A 51 6.19 -3.72 5.96
C GLU A 51 5.00 -3.37 5.07
N TYR A 52 4.50 -2.12 5.14
CA TYR A 52 3.45 -1.62 4.24
C TYR A 52 3.90 -1.67 2.77
N GLU A 53 5.09 -1.11 2.49
CA GLU A 53 5.65 -1.07 1.14
C GLU A 53 5.78 -2.47 0.55
N ARG A 54 6.34 -3.39 1.35
CA ARG A 54 6.54 -4.78 0.95
C ARG A 54 5.22 -5.48 0.61
N LEU A 55 4.18 -5.29 1.41
CA LEU A 55 2.89 -5.93 1.18
C LEU A 55 2.17 -5.35 -0.04
N ILE A 56 2.25 -4.03 -0.27
CA ILE A 56 1.70 -3.40 -1.48
C ILE A 56 2.40 -3.95 -2.73
N LEU A 57 3.74 -4.01 -2.73
CA LEU A 57 4.51 -4.57 -3.85
C LEU A 57 4.17 -6.04 -4.12
N GLN A 58 4.02 -6.84 -3.06
CA GLN A 58 3.66 -8.25 -3.18
C GLN A 58 2.28 -8.44 -3.82
N GLU A 59 1.28 -7.65 -3.40
CA GLU A 59 -0.06 -7.70 -3.96
C GLU A 59 -0.10 -7.19 -5.41
N LEU A 60 0.62 -6.10 -5.72
CA LEU A 60 0.75 -5.57 -7.08
C LEU A 60 1.36 -6.60 -8.04
N GLN A 61 2.42 -7.29 -7.60
CA GLN A 61 3.07 -8.35 -8.39
C GLN A 61 2.12 -9.53 -8.61
N LEU A 62 1.36 -9.93 -7.59
CA LEU A 62 0.38 -11.01 -7.67
C LEU A 62 -0.73 -10.67 -8.68
N ARG A 63 -1.30 -9.46 -8.59
CA ARG A 63 -2.33 -8.98 -9.52
C ARG A 63 -1.82 -8.84 -10.95
N SER A 64 -0.59 -8.36 -11.13
CA SER A 64 0.04 -8.27 -12.44
C SER A 64 0.21 -9.66 -13.07
N SER A 65 0.68 -10.64 -12.30
CA SER A 65 0.83 -12.02 -12.75
C SER A 65 -0.52 -12.69 -13.07
N MET A 66 -1.57 -12.39 -12.31
CA MET A 66 -2.93 -12.88 -12.58
C MET A 66 -3.56 -12.24 -13.82
N LYS A 67 -3.36 -10.92 -14.03
CA LYS A 67 -3.85 -10.22 -15.24
C LYS A 67 -3.22 -10.76 -16.53
N THR A 68 -1.97 -11.22 -16.48
CA THR A 68 -1.33 -11.87 -17.64
C THR A 68 -1.88 -13.26 -17.97
N LEU A 69 -2.75 -13.81 -17.12
CA LEU A 69 -3.37 -15.12 -17.29
C LEU A 69 -4.79 -15.07 -17.89
N ASP A 70 -5.29 -13.88 -18.26
CA ASP A 70 -6.57 -13.69 -18.95
C ASP A 70 -6.30 -13.59 -20.48
N PRO A 71 -6.60 -14.65 -21.27
CA PRO A 71 -6.35 -14.70 -22.72
C PRO A 71 -7.37 -13.93 -23.57
#